data_AF-A0A0V8HYL0-F1
#
_entry.id   AF-A0A0V8HYL0-F1
#
_cell.length_a   1.000
_cell.length_b   1.000
_cell.length_c   1.000
_cell.angle_alpha   90.00
_cell.angle_beta   90.00
_cell.angle_gamma   90.00
#
_symmetry.space_group_name_H-M   'P 1'
#
loop_
_entity.id
_entity.type
_entity.pdbx_description
1 polymer ?
#
loop_
_entity_poly.entity_id
_entity_poly.type
_entity_poly.pdbx_seq_one_letter_code
_entity_poly.pdbx_strand_id
1 'polypeptide(L)'
;MKSKLPVLLGLSAVLLATACSTATETTDKSGASAEPASESSQSAPSASSSSSPSPTSSAGSVTAQDIIPTLAQDQSDEDKAPAEFNEPSIKATSLRALAPLSYAQEFAAVDDEDELCLIAWANSGDGDGTATLNGPEVECEDPSVVKDEGLKLSIDSAKDKPGVVLALLPPDITEGAARTELLKIPGNHEDLRPPIEFKATDFGVVSIAMEPATAEELGSISFPRKDGTKFTLDLD
;
A
#
# COMPACT_ATOMS: atom_id res chain seq x y z
N MET A 1 -26.49 -53.70 19.25
CA MET A 1 -25.12 -54.13 19.67
C MET A 1 -24.50 -53.05 20.56
N LYS A 2 -23.37 -53.34 21.23
CA LYS A 2 -22.60 -52.33 21.99
C LYS A 2 -21.53 -51.71 21.10
N SER A 3 -21.36 -50.39 21.15
CA SER A 3 -20.08 -49.75 20.88
C SER A 3 -19.84 -48.67 21.94
N LYS A 4 -18.62 -48.61 22.44
CA LYS A 4 -18.07 -47.58 23.33
C LYS A 4 -16.67 -47.27 22.81
N LEU A 5 -16.31 -46.00 22.67
CA LEU A 5 -14.95 -45.45 22.68
C LEU A 5 -15.08 -43.94 23.02
N PRO A 6 -14.02 -43.24 23.46
CA PRO A 6 -14.17 -42.29 24.57
C PRO A 6 -13.95 -40.82 24.21
N VAL A 7 -14.51 -39.94 25.03
CA VAL A 7 -14.08 -38.54 25.14
C VAL A 7 -12.76 -38.50 25.92
N LEU A 8 -11.70 -37.95 25.32
CA LEU A 8 -10.42 -37.68 25.97
C LEU A 8 -10.32 -36.19 26.33
N LEU A 9 -10.68 -35.87 27.57
CA LEU A 9 -10.40 -34.55 28.17
C LEU A 9 -8.98 -34.55 28.76
N GLY A 10 -8.04 -33.96 28.03
CA GLY A 10 -6.66 -33.75 28.48
C GLY A 10 -6.49 -32.39 29.17
N LEU A 11 -5.90 -32.37 30.37
CA LEU A 11 -5.60 -31.13 31.09
C LEU A 11 -4.35 -30.45 30.52
N SER A 12 -4.34 -29.11 30.54
CA SER A 12 -3.23 -28.35 31.15
C SER A 12 -3.69 -26.92 31.47
N ALA A 13 -3.63 -26.55 32.74
CA ALA A 13 -3.78 -25.17 33.18
C ALA A 13 -2.40 -24.58 33.45
N VAL A 14 -2.12 -23.38 32.92
CA VAL A 14 -0.92 -22.61 33.26
C VAL A 14 -1.37 -21.36 34.02
N LEU A 15 -1.32 -21.44 35.34
CA LEU A 15 -1.43 -20.27 36.23
C LEU A 15 -0.06 -19.60 36.32
N LEU A 16 0.09 -18.42 35.73
CA LEU A 16 1.21 -17.52 35.97
C LEU A 16 0.68 -16.21 36.57
N ALA A 17 0.67 -16.17 37.90
CA ALA A 17 0.44 -14.96 38.67
C ALA A 17 1.75 -14.59 39.39
N THR A 18 2.24 -13.37 39.17
CA THR A 18 3.29 -12.77 39.99
C THR A 18 2.97 -11.28 40.12
N ALA A 19 3.11 -10.74 41.34
CA ALA A 19 2.51 -9.47 41.72
C ALA A 19 3.49 -8.28 41.65
N CYS A 20 2.95 -7.08 41.88
CA CYS A 20 3.69 -5.84 41.95
C CYS A 20 4.82 -5.85 42.99
N SER A 21 5.82 -4.98 42.81
CA SER A 21 6.49 -4.29 43.91
C SER A 21 6.87 -2.88 43.47
N THR A 22 6.88 -1.95 44.41
CA THR A 22 6.98 -0.50 44.20
C THR A 22 8.20 0.08 44.96
N ALA A 23 8.42 1.39 44.79
CA ALA A 23 9.41 2.24 45.47
C ALA A 23 10.86 2.11 44.94
N THR A 24 11.72 3.13 45.06
CA THR A 24 11.60 4.36 45.88
C THR A 24 12.16 5.61 45.17
N GLU A 25 11.88 6.77 45.75
CA GLU A 25 12.49 8.11 45.56
C GLU A 25 14.05 8.05 45.47
N THR A 26 14.77 9.03 44.89
CA THR A 26 14.81 10.45 45.31
C THR A 26 15.23 11.48 44.26
N THR A 27 14.49 12.60 44.25
CA THR A 27 14.98 13.98 44.49
C THR A 27 16.37 14.40 43.98
N ASP A 28 16.41 15.41 43.10
CA ASP A 28 17.02 16.69 43.48
C ASP A 28 16.35 17.91 42.79
N LYS A 29 16.76 19.14 43.14
CA LYS A 29 15.89 20.32 43.17
C LYS A 29 16.60 21.63 42.75
N SER A 30 15.85 22.51 42.07
CA SER A 30 16.17 23.91 41.71
C SER A 30 16.99 24.10 40.44
N GLY A 31 16.78 25.17 39.63
CA GLY A 31 15.69 26.15 39.72
C GLY A 31 15.94 27.45 38.92
N ALA A 32 15.03 28.41 39.11
CA ALA A 32 15.11 29.83 38.73
C ALA A 32 15.26 30.19 37.23
N SER A 33 14.13 30.60 36.65
CA SER A 33 14.02 31.41 35.43
C SER A 33 14.75 32.76 35.52
N ALA A 34 15.25 33.25 34.39
CA ALA A 34 15.23 34.67 34.05
C ALA A 34 15.17 34.87 32.52
N GLU A 35 14.21 35.66 32.05
CA GLU A 35 14.13 36.19 30.68
C GLU A 35 14.87 37.55 30.60
N PRO A 36 15.12 38.13 29.39
CA PRO A 36 14.16 39.15 28.94
C PRO A 36 13.97 39.35 27.41
N ALA A 37 12.74 39.68 27.02
CA ALA A 37 12.31 40.77 26.10
C ALA A 37 13.37 41.87 25.77
N SER A 38 13.38 42.58 24.64
CA SER A 38 12.60 42.64 23.37
C SER A 38 13.48 43.40 22.32
N GLU A 39 13.16 43.76 21.07
CA GLU A 39 11.93 44.33 20.46
C GLU A 39 12.08 44.42 18.91
N SER A 40 10.99 44.76 18.18
CA SER A 40 10.86 45.55 16.91
C SER A 40 12.02 45.65 15.87
N SER A 41 11.86 45.75 14.54
CA SER A 41 10.79 45.70 13.50
C SER A 41 11.51 45.97 12.12
N GLN A 42 11.00 45.90 10.87
CA GLN A 42 9.68 45.67 10.24
C GLN A 42 9.85 45.28 8.73
N SER A 43 8.79 44.73 8.09
CA SER A 43 8.40 44.82 6.65
C SER A 43 9.31 44.32 5.49
N ALA A 44 8.67 43.66 4.51
CA ALA A 44 9.18 43.30 3.17
C ALA A 44 8.54 44.21 2.08
N PRO A 45 8.65 43.97 0.74
CA PRO A 45 9.49 43.04 -0.01
C PRO A 45 10.29 43.72 -1.16
N SER A 46 10.99 42.95 -2.00
CA SER A 46 11.38 43.38 -3.36
C SER A 46 11.54 42.17 -4.28
N ALA A 47 10.94 42.23 -5.47
CA ALA A 47 11.03 41.17 -6.47
C ALA A 47 12.28 41.33 -7.34
N SER A 48 12.86 40.21 -7.77
CA SER A 48 13.86 40.16 -8.84
C SER A 48 13.68 38.88 -9.63
N SER A 49 13.33 39.03 -10.91
CA SER A 49 13.14 37.90 -11.82
C SER A 49 14.48 37.31 -12.23
N SER A 50 14.78 36.11 -11.73
CA SER A 50 15.86 35.26 -12.24
C SER A 50 15.23 34.05 -12.92
N SER A 51 15.47 33.89 -14.22
CA SER A 51 14.96 32.75 -14.99
C SER A 51 15.53 31.43 -14.45
N SER A 52 14.67 30.52 -14.00
CA SER A 52 15.07 29.16 -13.70
C SER A 52 15.67 28.50 -14.96
N PRO A 53 16.86 27.89 -14.89
CA PRO A 53 17.39 27.15 -16.02
C PRO A 53 16.55 25.89 -16.26
N SER A 54 16.00 25.73 -17.46
CA SER A 54 15.34 24.48 -17.85
C SER A 54 16.34 23.32 -17.79
N PRO A 55 16.05 22.23 -17.06
CA PRO A 55 16.96 21.09 -16.96
C PRO A 55 16.99 20.33 -18.29
N THR A 56 17.92 20.69 -19.18
CA THR A 56 18.25 19.87 -20.36
C THR A 56 19.09 18.66 -19.91
N SER A 57 18.42 17.66 -19.36
CA SER A 57 18.99 16.36 -19.01
C SER A 57 18.17 15.25 -19.64
N SER A 58 18.54 14.86 -20.86
CA SER A 58 18.02 13.65 -21.50
C SER A 58 18.61 12.39 -20.86
N ALA A 59 18.27 12.16 -19.59
CA ALA A 59 17.99 10.81 -19.16
C ALA A 59 16.81 10.28 -19.99
N GLY A 60 16.71 8.97 -20.19
CA GLY A 60 15.47 8.41 -20.75
C GLY A 60 14.32 8.75 -19.81
N SER A 61 13.28 9.40 -20.32
CA SER A 61 12.02 9.55 -19.61
C SER A 61 11.52 8.16 -19.25
N VAL A 62 11.23 7.94 -17.96
CA VAL A 62 10.62 6.69 -17.51
C VAL A 62 9.24 6.62 -18.16
N THR A 63 8.93 5.50 -18.79
CA THR A 63 7.62 5.26 -19.41
C THR A 63 6.86 4.21 -18.61
N ALA A 64 5.53 4.21 -18.69
CA ALA A 64 4.70 3.23 -17.98
C ALA A 64 5.13 1.77 -18.28
N GLN A 65 5.56 1.48 -19.51
CA GLN A 65 6.07 0.18 -19.95
C GLN A 65 7.46 -0.20 -19.38
N ASP A 66 8.24 0.74 -18.83
CA ASP A 66 9.48 0.43 -18.10
C ASP A 66 9.19 -0.12 -16.69
N ILE A 67 7.96 0.08 -16.19
CA ILE A 67 7.47 -0.41 -14.90
C ILE A 67 6.57 -1.62 -15.09
N ILE A 68 5.64 -1.56 -16.04
CA ILE A 68 4.68 -2.62 -16.39
C ILE A 68 4.92 -3.07 -17.85
N PRO A 69 5.86 -4.01 -18.12
CA PRO A 69 6.24 -4.39 -19.48
C PRO A 69 5.14 -5.08 -20.30
N THR A 70 4.03 -5.48 -19.69
CA THR A 70 2.85 -6.00 -20.40
C THR A 70 2.08 -4.91 -21.15
N LEU A 71 2.22 -3.63 -20.79
CA LEU A 71 1.62 -2.51 -21.54
C LEU A 71 2.09 -2.46 -23.00
N ALA A 72 3.30 -2.94 -23.29
CA ALA A 72 3.89 -3.01 -24.63
C ALA A 72 3.47 -4.25 -25.45
N GLN A 73 2.58 -5.10 -24.91
CA GLN A 73 2.08 -6.33 -25.55
C GLN A 73 0.64 -6.12 -26.04
N ASP A 74 0.13 -6.98 -26.92
CA ASP A 74 -1.30 -6.99 -27.29
C ASP A 74 -2.17 -7.47 -26.10
N GLN A 75 -3.43 -6.99 -26.02
CA GLN A 75 -4.37 -7.42 -24.96
C GLN A 75 -4.79 -8.89 -25.09
N SER A 76 -4.93 -9.56 -23.94
CA SER A 76 -5.45 -10.93 -23.84
C SER A 76 -6.93 -10.97 -23.41
N ASP A 77 -7.45 -12.17 -23.11
CA ASP A 77 -8.80 -12.33 -22.54
C ASP A 77 -8.85 -11.98 -21.04
N GLU A 78 -7.71 -12.11 -20.35
CA GLU A 78 -7.52 -11.79 -18.93
C GLU A 78 -7.52 -10.28 -18.64
N ASP A 79 -7.10 -9.46 -19.61
CA ASP A 79 -7.04 -7.99 -19.50
C ASP A 79 -8.42 -7.30 -19.45
N LYS A 80 -9.51 -8.06 -19.40
CA LYS A 80 -10.88 -7.56 -19.44
C LYS A 80 -11.41 -7.25 -18.04
N ALA A 81 -11.75 -5.98 -17.82
CA ALA A 81 -12.42 -5.53 -16.60
C ALA A 81 -13.66 -6.39 -16.25
N PRO A 82 -13.94 -6.65 -14.95
CA PRO A 82 -15.05 -7.49 -14.51
C PRO A 82 -16.44 -6.85 -14.70
N ALA A 83 -16.48 -5.55 -14.99
CA ALA A 83 -17.68 -4.77 -15.29
C ALA A 83 -17.39 -3.82 -16.46
N GLU A 84 -18.40 -3.08 -16.93
CA GLU A 84 -18.19 -2.02 -17.94
C GLU A 84 -17.33 -0.87 -17.36
N PHE A 85 -16.02 -0.98 -17.55
CA PHE A 85 -15.07 0.10 -17.32
C PHE A 85 -15.11 1.08 -18.51
N ASN A 86 -15.40 2.34 -18.23
CA ASN A 86 -15.52 3.40 -19.24
C ASN A 86 -15.10 4.74 -18.64
N GLU A 87 -13.81 4.88 -18.34
CA GLU A 87 -13.21 6.17 -17.98
C GLU A 87 -12.60 6.81 -19.24
N PRO A 88 -13.13 7.94 -19.76
CA PRO A 88 -12.77 8.43 -21.10
C PRO A 88 -11.32 8.91 -21.28
N SER A 89 -10.60 9.22 -20.20
CA SER A 89 -9.17 9.56 -20.24
C SER A 89 -8.26 8.33 -20.36
N ILE A 90 -8.75 7.13 -20.08
CA ILE A 90 -7.91 5.92 -20.11
C ILE A 90 -7.87 5.36 -21.53
N LYS A 91 -6.66 5.19 -22.07
CA LYS A 91 -6.41 4.55 -23.37
C LYS A 91 -6.83 3.08 -23.27
N ALA A 92 -8.08 2.73 -23.60
CA ALA A 92 -8.69 1.43 -23.31
C ALA A 92 -7.90 0.19 -23.81
N THR A 93 -7.09 0.34 -24.86
CA THR A 93 -6.17 -0.72 -25.38
C THR A 93 -4.92 -0.95 -24.52
N SER A 94 -4.68 -0.10 -23.52
CA SER A 94 -3.56 -0.18 -22.56
C SER A 94 -3.92 -0.92 -21.27
N LEU A 95 -5.20 -1.23 -21.01
CA LEU A 95 -5.62 -1.97 -19.82
C LEU A 95 -4.95 -3.35 -19.79
N ARG A 96 -4.20 -3.68 -18.73
CA ARG A 96 -3.54 -4.97 -18.49
C ARG A 96 -3.86 -5.48 -17.10
N ALA A 97 -4.18 -6.76 -16.96
CA ALA A 97 -4.35 -7.37 -15.64
C ALA A 97 -3.03 -7.42 -14.87
N LEU A 98 -3.10 -7.16 -13.56
CA LEU A 98 -1.97 -7.28 -12.63
C LEU A 98 -2.10 -8.58 -11.79
N ALA A 99 -1.59 -8.59 -10.56
CA ALA A 99 -1.56 -9.81 -9.77
C ALA A 99 -2.95 -10.11 -9.16
N PRO A 100 -3.49 -11.34 -9.30
CA PRO A 100 -4.86 -11.63 -8.90
C PRO A 100 -4.98 -11.74 -7.36
N LEU A 101 -5.34 -10.65 -6.70
CA LEU A 101 -5.54 -10.56 -5.25
C LEU A 101 -6.95 -11.03 -4.83
N SER A 102 -7.10 -11.46 -3.58
CA SER A 102 -8.41 -11.76 -2.97
C SER A 102 -9.14 -10.50 -2.49
N TYR A 103 -8.40 -9.45 -2.13
CA TYR A 103 -8.91 -8.15 -1.72
C TYR A 103 -9.31 -7.23 -2.89
N ALA A 104 -8.73 -7.40 -4.08
CA ALA A 104 -9.01 -6.55 -5.24
C ALA A 104 -8.83 -7.31 -6.56
N GLN A 105 -9.54 -6.86 -7.59
CA GLN A 105 -9.15 -7.10 -8.98
C GLN A 105 -8.48 -5.84 -9.51
N GLU A 106 -7.23 -5.95 -9.92
CA GLU A 106 -6.35 -4.82 -10.25
C GLU A 106 -5.81 -4.89 -11.68
N PHE A 107 -5.71 -3.72 -12.31
CA PHE A 107 -5.24 -3.56 -13.67
C PHE A 107 -4.34 -2.32 -13.76
N ALA A 108 -3.30 -2.38 -14.59
CA ALA A 108 -2.56 -1.20 -15.02
C ALA A 108 -3.16 -0.66 -16.33
N ALA A 109 -3.06 0.65 -16.54
CA ALA A 109 -3.35 1.28 -17.83
C ALA A 109 -2.50 2.54 -18.02
N VAL A 110 -2.71 3.21 -19.14
CA VAL A 110 -2.12 4.52 -19.47
C VAL A 110 -3.26 5.49 -19.77
N ASP A 111 -3.19 6.71 -19.22
CA ASP A 111 -4.15 7.78 -19.49
C ASP A 111 -3.87 8.46 -20.86
N ASP A 112 -4.51 9.58 -21.20
CA ASP A 112 -4.23 10.36 -22.41
C ASP A 112 -2.91 11.15 -22.35
N GLU A 113 -2.45 11.61 -21.18
CA GLU A 113 -1.20 12.35 -20.95
C GLU A 113 0.07 11.45 -20.85
N ASP A 114 -0.09 10.12 -20.93
CA ASP A 114 0.93 9.05 -20.84
C ASP A 114 1.39 8.71 -19.39
N GLU A 115 0.56 9.04 -18.39
CA GLU A 115 0.70 8.63 -16.98
C GLU A 115 0.45 7.12 -16.79
N LEU A 116 0.99 6.54 -15.71
CA LEU A 116 0.74 5.14 -15.33
C LEU A 116 -0.41 5.09 -14.32
N CYS A 117 -1.52 4.48 -14.72
CA CYS A 117 -2.71 4.34 -13.88
C CYS A 117 -2.85 2.95 -13.26
N LEU A 118 -3.30 2.91 -12.01
CA LEU A 118 -3.85 1.73 -11.36
C LEU A 118 -5.37 1.84 -11.36
N ILE A 119 -6.05 0.78 -11.79
CA ILE A 119 -7.50 0.67 -11.85
C ILE A 119 -7.90 -0.54 -11.02
N ALA A 120 -8.83 -0.37 -10.08
CA ALA A 120 -9.16 -1.44 -9.15
C ALA A 120 -10.66 -1.57 -8.83
N TRP A 121 -11.06 -2.81 -8.55
CA TRP A 121 -12.32 -3.14 -7.90
C TRP A 121 -12.04 -3.84 -6.57
N ALA A 122 -12.56 -3.31 -5.46
CA ALA A 122 -12.48 -3.97 -4.17
C ALA A 122 -13.35 -5.23 -4.19
N ASN A 123 -12.86 -6.31 -3.59
CA ASN A 123 -13.45 -7.64 -3.63
C ASN A 123 -13.74 -8.11 -2.19
N SER A 124 -14.96 -8.62 -1.95
CA SER A 124 -15.31 -9.15 -0.63
C SER A 124 -14.54 -10.41 -0.24
N GLY A 125 -13.84 -11.04 -1.19
CA GLY A 125 -12.94 -12.18 -0.96
C GLY A 125 -13.65 -13.51 -0.72
N ASP A 126 -14.96 -13.55 -0.91
CA ASP A 126 -15.80 -14.75 -0.83
C ASP A 126 -15.49 -15.68 -2.02
N GLY A 127 -14.46 -16.51 -1.86
CA GLY A 127 -13.93 -17.42 -2.88
C GLY A 127 -14.86 -18.56 -3.32
N ASP A 128 -16.16 -18.47 -3.06
CA ASP A 128 -17.20 -19.39 -3.55
C ASP A 128 -17.90 -18.89 -4.83
N GLY A 129 -17.55 -17.68 -5.30
CA GLY A 129 -18.15 -17.06 -6.50
C GLY A 129 -19.39 -16.21 -6.22
N THR A 130 -19.73 -15.96 -4.94
CA THR A 130 -20.74 -14.98 -4.53
C THR A 130 -20.16 -13.59 -4.22
N ALA A 131 -18.83 -13.45 -4.33
CA ALA A 131 -18.08 -12.23 -4.07
C ALA A 131 -18.70 -10.96 -4.67
N THR A 132 -18.81 -9.93 -3.84
CA THR A 132 -19.31 -8.62 -4.23
C THR A 132 -18.14 -7.70 -4.62
N LEU A 133 -18.38 -6.80 -5.58
CA LEU A 133 -17.40 -5.82 -6.04
C LEU A 133 -17.81 -4.39 -5.70
N ASN A 134 -16.81 -3.55 -5.42
CA ASN A 134 -16.93 -2.09 -5.33
C ASN A 134 -15.92 -1.43 -6.28
N GLY A 135 -16.11 -0.15 -6.60
CA GLY A 135 -15.40 0.52 -7.71
C GLY A 135 -16.12 0.37 -9.08
N PRO A 136 -15.43 0.67 -10.20
CA PRO A 136 -14.00 0.99 -10.27
C PRO A 136 -13.66 2.28 -9.52
N GLU A 137 -12.45 2.34 -8.99
CA GLU A 137 -11.73 3.60 -8.76
C GLU A 137 -10.45 3.57 -9.61
N VAL A 138 -9.88 4.75 -9.87
CA VAL A 138 -8.68 4.94 -10.70
C VAL A 138 -7.78 5.98 -10.04
N GLU A 139 -6.48 5.71 -10.00
CA GLU A 139 -5.43 6.69 -9.67
C GLU A 139 -4.38 6.66 -10.80
N CYS A 140 -3.84 7.82 -11.19
CA CYS A 140 -2.82 7.98 -12.24
C CYS A 140 -1.71 8.95 -11.74
N GLU A 141 -0.48 8.75 -12.20
CA GLU A 141 0.68 9.57 -11.83
C GLU A 141 1.82 9.40 -12.87
N ASP A 142 2.74 10.37 -12.96
CA ASP A 142 3.89 10.33 -13.86
C ASP A 142 4.75 9.08 -13.59
N PRO A 143 5.13 8.27 -14.61
CA PRO A 143 5.88 7.03 -14.38
C PRO A 143 7.23 7.23 -13.68
N SER A 144 7.84 8.42 -13.75
CA SER A 144 9.06 8.73 -12.98
C SER A 144 8.79 8.86 -11.49
N VAL A 145 7.60 9.35 -11.08
CA VAL A 145 7.13 9.33 -9.70
C VAL A 145 6.71 7.92 -9.30
N VAL A 146 5.92 7.19 -10.11
CA VAL A 146 5.51 5.80 -9.78
C VAL A 146 6.70 4.85 -9.61
N LYS A 147 7.79 5.07 -10.35
CA LYS A 147 9.04 4.32 -10.19
C LYS A 147 9.71 4.56 -8.83
N ASP A 148 9.59 5.76 -8.27
CA ASP A 148 10.30 6.17 -7.06
C ASP A 148 9.39 6.18 -5.82
N GLU A 149 8.06 6.27 -5.95
CA GLU A 149 7.09 6.30 -4.82
C GLU A 149 5.98 5.23 -4.91
N GLY A 150 5.86 4.51 -6.02
CA GLY A 150 4.79 3.53 -6.24
C GLY A 150 3.47 4.21 -6.59
N LEU A 151 2.35 3.53 -6.37
CA LEU A 151 1.03 4.13 -6.51
C LEU A 151 0.06 3.56 -5.47
N LYS A 152 -0.69 4.42 -4.77
CA LYS A 152 -1.72 4.03 -3.78
C LYS A 152 -3.11 4.32 -4.33
N LEU A 153 -4.05 3.41 -4.13
CA LEU A 153 -5.45 3.56 -4.49
C LEU A 153 -6.33 3.04 -3.34
N SER A 154 -7.27 3.86 -2.88
CA SER A 154 -8.19 3.52 -1.80
C SER A 154 -9.63 3.49 -2.30
N ILE A 155 -10.37 2.43 -1.98
CA ILE A 155 -11.80 2.28 -2.28
C ILE A 155 -12.56 2.20 -0.96
N ASP A 156 -13.36 3.22 -0.66
CA ASP A 156 -14.15 3.29 0.57
C ASP A 156 -15.14 2.13 0.68
N SER A 157 -15.20 1.51 1.87
CA SER A 157 -16.22 0.51 2.17
C SER A 157 -17.60 1.18 2.28
N ALA A 158 -18.56 0.73 1.48
CA ALA A 158 -19.94 1.20 1.54
C ALA A 158 -20.86 0.14 2.16
N LYS A 159 -22.10 0.51 2.52
CA LYS A 159 -23.05 -0.48 3.06
C LYS A 159 -23.27 -1.61 2.05
N ASP A 160 -23.08 -2.84 2.52
CA ASP A 160 -23.20 -4.08 1.75
C ASP A 160 -22.20 -4.19 0.56
N LYS A 161 -21.06 -3.46 0.62
CA LYS A 161 -19.94 -3.52 -0.34
C LYS A 161 -18.56 -3.55 0.35
N PRO A 162 -17.55 -4.22 -0.22
CA PRO A 162 -16.17 -4.15 0.28
C PRO A 162 -15.53 -2.77 0.09
N GLY A 163 -14.49 -2.50 0.86
CA GLY A 163 -13.48 -1.49 0.60
C GLY A 163 -12.09 -2.11 0.60
N VAL A 164 -11.09 -1.42 0.05
CA VAL A 164 -9.70 -1.88 0.00
C VAL A 164 -8.76 -0.68 0.02
N VAL A 165 -7.60 -0.83 0.65
CA VAL A 165 -6.43 0.00 0.37
C VAL A 165 -5.45 -0.86 -0.41
N LEU A 166 -5.13 -0.42 -1.62
CA LEU A 166 -4.30 -1.11 -2.61
C LEU A 166 -3.05 -0.27 -2.88
N ALA A 167 -1.89 -0.91 -3.00
CA ALA A 167 -0.66 -0.21 -3.33
C ALA A 167 0.22 -1.03 -4.28
N LEU A 168 0.57 -0.43 -5.41
CA LEU A 168 1.60 -0.90 -6.33
C LEU A 168 2.96 -0.40 -5.81
N LEU A 169 3.87 -1.30 -5.44
CA LEU A 169 5.18 -0.92 -4.89
C LEU A 169 6.14 -0.41 -5.99
N PRO A 170 7.10 0.48 -5.64
CA PRO A 170 8.21 0.82 -6.52
C PRO A 170 8.89 -0.43 -7.09
N PRO A 171 9.20 -0.49 -8.40
CA PRO A 171 9.72 -1.70 -9.08
C PRO A 171 11.12 -2.15 -8.62
N ASP A 172 11.81 -1.39 -7.76
CA ASP A 172 13.04 -1.83 -7.10
C ASP A 172 12.79 -2.63 -5.80
N ILE A 173 11.60 -2.56 -5.21
CA ILE A 173 11.16 -3.41 -4.10
C ILE A 173 10.76 -4.78 -4.65
N THR A 174 11.52 -5.82 -4.33
CA THR A 174 11.21 -7.18 -4.79
C THR A 174 10.19 -7.86 -3.87
N GLU A 175 9.48 -8.86 -4.40
CA GLU A 175 8.60 -9.75 -3.64
C GLU A 175 9.27 -10.25 -2.35
N GLY A 176 10.51 -10.74 -2.44
CA GLY A 176 11.26 -11.24 -1.29
C GLY A 176 11.56 -10.16 -0.23
N ALA A 177 11.68 -8.89 -0.61
CA ALA A 177 11.82 -7.77 0.33
C ALA A 177 10.47 -7.42 0.96
N ALA A 178 9.42 -7.27 0.15
CA ALA A 178 8.07 -6.99 0.61
C ALA A 178 7.57 -8.08 1.60
N ARG A 179 7.65 -9.35 1.19
CA ARG A 179 7.36 -10.53 2.01
C ARG A 179 8.12 -10.56 3.32
N THR A 180 9.41 -10.18 3.31
CA THR A 180 10.24 -10.17 4.53
C THR A 180 9.74 -9.17 5.56
N GLU A 181 9.25 -7.99 5.14
CA GLU A 181 8.69 -6.99 6.06
C GLU A 181 7.24 -7.31 6.44
N LEU A 182 6.40 -7.70 5.47
CA LEU A 182 4.97 -8.00 5.69
C LEU A 182 4.73 -9.19 6.62
N LEU A 183 5.60 -10.21 6.62
CA LEU A 183 5.52 -11.34 7.55
C LEU A 183 6.03 -11.03 8.97
N LYS A 184 6.44 -9.79 9.26
CA LYS A 184 6.70 -9.30 10.63
C LYS A 184 5.47 -8.70 11.28
N ILE A 185 4.43 -8.37 10.49
CA ILE A 185 3.22 -7.73 10.98
C ILE A 185 2.37 -8.76 11.74
N PRO A 186 1.91 -8.48 12.98
CA PRO A 186 1.20 -9.46 13.80
C PRO A 186 -0.02 -10.06 13.10
N GLY A 187 -0.08 -11.41 13.07
CA GLY A 187 -1.18 -12.15 12.44
C GLY A 187 -1.07 -12.30 10.92
N ASN A 188 -0.10 -11.66 10.25
CA ASN A 188 0.07 -11.79 8.80
C ASN A 188 0.73 -13.12 8.42
N HIS A 189 0.19 -13.78 7.38
CA HIS A 189 0.57 -15.14 6.95
C HIS A 189 0.23 -15.37 5.47
N GLU A 190 0.51 -16.55 4.93
CA GLU A 190 0.25 -16.89 3.50
C GLU A 190 -0.81 -17.98 3.29
N ASP A 191 -1.33 -18.60 4.37
CA ASP A 191 -2.20 -19.80 4.28
C ASP A 191 -3.68 -19.49 4.02
N LEU A 192 -4.25 -18.54 4.77
CA LEU A 192 -5.60 -18.01 4.58
C LEU A 192 -5.49 -16.58 4.05
N ARG A 193 -6.60 -15.96 3.62
CA ARG A 193 -6.68 -14.51 3.38
C ARG A 193 -6.12 -13.77 4.61
N PRO A 194 -4.97 -13.10 4.49
CA PRO A 194 -4.31 -12.47 5.63
C PRO A 194 -4.74 -11.02 5.78
N PRO A 195 -4.49 -10.35 6.92
CA PRO A 195 -4.77 -8.92 7.08
C PRO A 195 -4.16 -8.04 5.98
N ILE A 196 -2.97 -8.42 5.47
CA ILE A 196 -2.32 -7.77 4.34
C ILE A 196 -1.88 -8.83 3.33
N GLU A 197 -2.60 -8.92 2.22
CA GLU A 197 -2.22 -9.73 1.07
C GLU A 197 -1.16 -8.99 0.25
N PHE A 198 -0.20 -9.73 -0.31
CA PHE A 198 0.72 -9.23 -1.31
C PHE A 198 0.94 -10.29 -2.38
N LYS A 199 1.14 -9.87 -3.63
CA LYS A 199 1.52 -10.74 -4.74
C LYS A 199 2.46 -10.01 -5.69
N ALA A 200 3.33 -10.77 -6.35
CA ALA A 200 4.11 -10.28 -7.46
C ALA A 200 3.51 -10.72 -8.79
N THR A 201 3.67 -9.87 -9.80
CA THR A 201 3.52 -10.21 -11.22
C THR A 201 4.73 -11.03 -11.70
N ASP A 202 4.59 -11.76 -12.82
CA ASP A 202 5.71 -12.53 -13.42
C ASP A 202 6.92 -11.65 -13.83
N PHE A 203 6.71 -10.34 -14.01
CA PHE A 203 7.76 -9.35 -14.27
C PHE A 203 8.30 -8.65 -13.01
N GLY A 204 7.80 -9.03 -11.82
CA GLY A 204 8.42 -8.73 -10.53
C GLY A 204 7.91 -7.48 -9.80
N VAL A 205 6.94 -6.74 -10.36
CA VAL A 205 6.25 -5.66 -9.63
C VAL A 205 5.29 -6.29 -8.62
N VAL A 206 5.28 -5.72 -7.40
CA VAL A 206 4.53 -6.23 -6.25
C VAL A 206 3.34 -5.32 -5.94
N SER A 207 2.18 -5.93 -5.78
CA SER A 207 0.97 -5.27 -5.29
C SER A 207 0.67 -5.72 -3.85
N ILE A 208 0.20 -4.79 -3.01
CA ILE A 208 -0.25 -5.03 -1.63
C ILE A 208 -1.71 -4.62 -1.52
N ALA A 209 -2.55 -5.43 -0.87
CA ALA A 209 -3.93 -5.06 -0.54
C ALA A 209 -4.33 -5.45 0.89
N MET A 210 -5.13 -4.58 1.51
CA MET A 210 -5.69 -4.78 2.86
C MET A 210 -7.05 -4.10 3.02
N GLU A 211 -7.78 -4.40 4.08
CA GLU A 211 -8.99 -3.65 4.45
C GLU A 211 -8.63 -2.23 4.95
N PRO A 212 -9.46 -1.19 4.69
CA PRO A 212 -9.18 0.17 5.15
C PRO A 212 -8.96 0.31 6.67
N ALA A 213 -9.64 -0.50 7.49
CA ALA A 213 -9.40 -0.53 8.93
C ALA A 213 -8.02 -1.10 9.32
N THR A 214 -7.46 -1.99 8.51
CA THR A 214 -6.09 -2.50 8.67
C THR A 214 -5.07 -1.46 8.24
N ALA A 215 -5.35 -0.70 7.18
CA ALA A 215 -4.55 0.46 6.78
C ALA A 215 -4.49 1.53 7.90
N GLU A 216 -5.64 1.90 8.47
CA GLU A 216 -5.77 2.85 9.59
C GLU A 216 -5.03 2.36 10.87
N GLU A 217 -5.08 1.07 11.20
CA GLU A 217 -4.36 0.53 12.37
C GLU A 217 -2.82 0.56 12.20
N LEU A 218 -2.33 0.45 10.96
CA LEU A 218 -0.89 0.41 10.66
C LEU A 218 -0.28 1.79 10.45
N GLY A 219 -1.00 2.71 9.80
CA GLY A 219 -0.53 4.03 9.39
C GLY A 219 0.52 4.02 8.27
N SER A 220 1.57 3.21 8.37
CA SER A 220 2.58 3.07 7.30
C SER A 220 3.38 1.75 7.37
N ILE A 221 3.99 1.36 6.24
CA ILE A 221 4.90 0.20 6.14
C ILE A 221 6.20 0.60 5.43
N SER A 222 7.35 0.37 6.06
CA SER A 222 8.66 0.64 5.46
C SER A 222 9.29 -0.61 4.81
N PHE A 223 9.76 -0.46 3.57
CA PHE A 223 10.44 -1.51 2.79
C PHE A 223 11.91 -1.14 2.52
N PRO A 224 12.88 -2.06 2.69
CA PRO A 224 14.28 -1.80 2.39
C PRO A 224 14.56 -1.81 0.88
N ARG A 225 15.23 -0.77 0.37
CA ARG A 225 15.71 -0.72 -1.02
C ARG A 225 17.09 -1.34 -1.19
N LYS A 226 17.42 -1.70 -2.43
CA LYS A 226 18.68 -2.37 -2.79
C LYS A 226 19.93 -1.49 -2.60
N ASP A 227 19.76 -0.17 -2.57
CA ASP A 227 20.82 0.82 -2.34
C ASP A 227 21.10 1.08 -0.84
N GLY A 228 20.29 0.52 0.06
CA GLY A 228 20.36 0.71 1.51
C GLY A 228 19.47 1.83 2.06
N THR A 229 18.70 2.51 1.20
CA THR A 229 17.64 3.43 1.63
C THR A 229 16.36 2.65 1.96
N LYS A 230 15.24 3.37 2.20
CA LYS A 230 13.92 2.78 2.45
C LYS A 230 12.88 3.47 1.58
N PHE A 231 11.92 2.68 1.11
CA PHE A 231 10.59 3.18 0.77
C PHE A 231 9.72 3.14 2.04
N THR A 232 8.77 4.05 2.18
CA THR A 232 7.68 3.97 3.16
C THR A 232 6.38 4.18 2.41
N LEU A 233 5.51 3.18 2.46
CA LEU A 233 4.13 3.28 2.01
C LEU A 233 3.32 3.91 3.15
N ASP A 234 2.81 5.12 2.97
CA ASP A 234 1.80 5.72 3.86
C ASP A 234 0.42 5.14 3.55
N LEU A 235 -0.33 4.76 4.58
CA LEU A 235 -1.59 4.02 4.47
C LEU A 235 -2.81 4.84 4.91
N ASP A 236 -2.63 5.95 5.62
CA ASP A 236 -3.69 6.91 5.98
C ASP A 236 -3.92 8.03 4.92
#